data_AF-A0A7M3NJ92-F1
#
_entry.id   AF-A0A7M3NJ92-F1
#
_cell.length_a   1.000
_cell.length_b   1.000
_cell.length_c   1.000
_cell.angle_alpha   90.00
_cell.angle_beta   90.00
_cell.angle_gamma   90.00
#
_symmetry.space_group_name_H-M   'P 1'
#
loop_
_entity.id
_entity.type
_entity.pdbx_description
1 polymer ?
#
loop_
_entity_poly.entity_id
_entity_poly.type
_entity_poly.pdbx_seq_one_letter_code
_entity_poly.pdbx_strand_id
1 'polypeptide(L)'
;LGVFLGLPVLWILFQNMLNLGVGFGLMSSAGRLDTFLGLVLPHGLLELTAVFVAAGTGLRLGWTLIDPGPRTRRSALAEEGRAAIGMAIGLALVLFVSGAIEGFVTPSGLPTWARITIGVVAELAFLAYVYVLGGRAARAGDTGDLEAAERSATVPTAA
;
A
#
# COMPACT_ATOMS: atom_id res chain seq x y z
N LEU A 1 13.18 -4.29 -1.99
CA LEU A 1 13.00 -4.75 -0.59
C LEU A 1 12.44 -6.17 -0.52
N GLY A 2 11.35 -6.50 -1.24
CA GLY A 2 10.82 -7.86 -1.36
C GLY A 2 11.82 -8.91 -1.86
N VAL A 3 12.72 -8.51 -2.76
CA VAL A 3 13.76 -9.35 -3.39
C VAL A 3 14.69 -10.04 -2.39
N PHE A 4 14.81 -9.55 -1.15
CA PHE A 4 15.55 -10.21 -0.07
C PHE A 4 14.60 -11.03 0.84
N LEU A 5 13.84 -11.96 0.25
CA LEU A 5 12.94 -12.89 0.96
C LEU A 5 11.84 -12.22 1.80
N GLY A 6 11.53 -10.95 1.56
CA GLY A 6 10.53 -10.21 2.34
C GLY A 6 10.96 -9.78 3.76
N LEU A 7 12.14 -10.18 4.25
CA LEU A 7 12.63 -9.82 5.59
C LEU A 7 12.72 -8.30 5.81
N PRO A 8 13.23 -7.48 4.87
CA PRO A 8 13.25 -6.03 5.04
C PRO A 8 11.85 -5.43 5.12
N VAL A 9 10.86 -6.04 4.45
CA VAL A 9 9.47 -5.56 4.46
C VAL A 9 8.86 -5.76 5.85
N LEU A 10 9.05 -6.94 6.44
CA LEU A 10 8.58 -7.24 7.80
C LEU A 10 9.25 -6.33 8.84
N TRP A 11 10.56 -6.08 8.68
CA TRP A 11 11.29 -5.18 9.56
C TRP A 11 10.74 -3.75 9.50
N ILE A 12 10.49 -3.21 8.30
CA ILE A 12 9.94 -1.87 8.12
C ILE A 12 8.52 -1.77 8.70
N LEU A 13 7.66 -2.76 8.46
CA LEU A 13 6.32 -2.79 9.07
C LEU A 13 6.40 -2.80 10.59
N PHE A 14 7.28 -3.61 11.16
CA PHE A 14 7.49 -3.67 12.60
C PHE A 14 7.95 -2.32 13.17
N GLN A 15 8.90 -1.65 12.51
CA GLN A 15 9.34 -0.32 12.93
C GLN A 15 8.22 0.73 12.84
N ASN A 16 7.38 0.70 11.80
CA ASN A 16 6.22 1.60 11.70
C ASN A 16 5.23 1.38 12.86
N MET A 17 4.93 0.12 13.19
CA MET A 17 4.01 -0.22 14.29
C MET A 17 4.58 0.12 15.66
N LEU A 18 5.88 -0.14 15.87
CA LEU A 18 6.55 0.27 17.11
C LEU A 18 6.51 1.80 17.29
N ASN A 19 6.85 2.57 16.25
CA ASN A 19 6.84 4.03 16.33
C ASN A 19 5.45 4.59 16.63
N LEU A 20 4.42 4.07 15.96
CA LEU A 20 3.03 4.42 16.27
C LEU A 20 2.63 4.02 17.70
N GLY A 21 2.99 2.82 18.14
CA GLY A 21 2.69 2.33 19.48
C GLY A 21 3.37 3.16 20.59
N VAL A 22 4.63 3.54 20.39
CA VAL A 22 5.37 4.43 21.30
C VAL A 22 4.70 5.81 21.35
N GLY A 23 4.35 6.39 20.20
CA GLY A 23 3.64 7.68 20.15
C GLY A 23 2.30 7.63 20.89
N PHE A 24 1.53 6.55 20.69
CA PHE A 24 0.27 6.32 21.37
C PHE A 24 0.45 6.20 22.89
N GLY A 25 1.43 5.41 23.34
CA GLY A 25 1.72 5.23 24.76
C GLY A 25 2.18 6.50 25.46
N LEU A 26 3.02 7.30 24.79
CA LEU A 26 3.48 8.59 25.31
C LEU A 26 2.32 9.58 25.43
N MET A 27 1.50 9.73 24.39
CA MET A 27 0.39 10.68 24.41
C MET A 27 -0.75 10.24 25.33
N SER A 28 -0.98 8.92 25.45
CA SER A 28 -1.93 8.37 26.42
C SER A 28 -1.47 8.62 27.85
N SER A 29 -0.18 8.42 28.17
CA SER A 29 0.32 8.68 29.53
C SER A 29 0.31 10.17 29.90
N ALA A 30 0.39 11.06 28.90
CA ALA A 30 0.24 12.50 29.07
C ALA A 30 -1.23 13.00 29.07
N GLY A 31 -2.23 12.12 28.97
CA GLY A 31 -3.64 12.51 28.89
C GLY A 31 -4.02 13.28 27.62
N ARG A 32 -3.21 13.19 26.56
CA ARG A 32 -3.36 13.92 25.29
C ARG A 32 -3.72 13.01 24.12
N LEU A 33 -4.33 11.87 24.42
CA LEU A 33 -4.67 10.88 23.40
C LEU A 33 -5.59 11.44 22.31
N ASP A 34 -6.60 12.21 22.69
CA ASP A 34 -7.55 12.81 21.75
C ASP A 34 -6.87 13.76 20.75
N THR A 35 -5.84 14.49 21.20
CA THR A 35 -5.05 15.36 20.33
C THR A 35 -4.21 14.54 19.35
N PHE A 36 -3.55 13.49 19.84
CA PHE A 36 -2.77 12.60 18.99
C PHE A 36 -3.63 11.94 17.92
N LEU A 37 -4.76 11.36 18.33
CA LEU A 37 -5.74 10.74 17.45
C LEU A 37 -6.30 11.75 16.43
N GLY A 38 -6.67 12.95 16.88
CA GLY A 38 -7.18 14.00 15.99
C GLY A 38 -6.17 14.50 14.96
N LEU A 39 -4.87 14.40 15.25
CA LEU A 39 -3.82 14.73 14.30
C LEU A 39 -3.50 13.56 13.37
N VAL A 40 -3.45 12.33 13.88
CA VAL A 40 -2.98 11.16 13.12
C VAL A 40 -4.08 10.51 12.28
N LEU A 41 -5.29 10.30 12.82
CA LEU A 41 -6.36 9.56 12.12
C LEU A 41 -6.80 10.14 10.76
N PRO A 42 -6.88 11.47 10.54
CA PRO A 42 -7.39 12.02 9.29
C PRO A 42 -6.63 11.53 8.04
N HIS A 43 -5.30 11.45 8.11
CA HIS A 43 -4.45 11.01 6.99
C HIS A 43 -3.83 9.63 7.25
N GLY A 44 -3.47 9.35 8.50
CA GLY A 44 -2.76 8.13 8.90
C GLY A 44 -3.48 6.82 8.60
N LEU A 45 -4.81 6.83 8.44
CA LEU A 45 -5.57 5.64 8.00
C LEU A 45 -5.16 5.22 6.57
N LEU A 46 -5.21 6.15 5.62
CA LEU A 46 -4.85 5.89 4.22
C LEU A 46 -3.37 5.57 4.08
N GLU A 47 -2.51 6.30 4.78
CA GLU A 47 -1.08 6.03 4.82
C GLU A 47 -0.77 4.62 5.29
N LEU A 48 -1.39 4.20 6.40
CA LEU A 48 -1.14 2.89 6.96
C LEU A 48 -1.66 1.77 6.05
N THR A 49 -2.84 1.95 5.46
CA THR A 49 -3.38 1.03 4.44
C THR A 49 -2.45 0.96 3.23
N ALA A 50 -1.94 2.08 2.74
CA ALA A 50 -0.99 2.11 1.62
C ALA A 50 0.32 1.38 1.95
N VAL A 51 0.84 1.57 3.17
CA VAL A 51 2.04 0.85 3.67
C VAL A 51 1.80 -0.65 3.71
N PHE A 52 0.64 -1.12 4.18
CA PHE A 52 0.31 -2.54 4.19
C PHE A 52 0.15 -3.13 2.78
N VAL A 53 -0.48 -2.41 1.86
CA VAL A 53 -0.61 -2.84 0.46
C VAL A 53 0.75 -2.88 -0.24
N ALA A 54 1.61 -1.89 -0.01
CA ALA A 54 2.99 -1.87 -0.51
C ALA A 54 3.78 -3.07 0.04
N ALA A 55 3.64 -3.36 1.33
CA ALA A 55 4.29 -4.49 1.97
C ALA A 55 3.80 -5.83 1.40
N GLY A 56 2.49 -6.02 1.25
CA GLY A 56 1.92 -7.21 0.62
C GLY A 56 2.42 -7.42 -0.81
N THR A 57 2.48 -6.35 -1.60
CA THR A 57 3.04 -6.36 -2.96
C THR A 57 4.52 -6.74 -2.95
N GLY A 58 5.31 -6.18 -2.03
CA GLY A 58 6.72 -6.51 -1.86
C GLY A 58 6.94 -7.95 -1.41
N LEU A 59 6.12 -8.48 -0.49
CA LEU A 59 6.19 -9.87 -0.05
C LEU A 59 5.83 -10.83 -1.19
N ARG A 60 4.80 -10.52 -1.99
CA ARG A 60 4.44 -11.29 -3.18
C ARG A 60 5.59 -11.35 -4.19
N LEU A 61 6.21 -10.20 -4.50
CA LEU A 61 7.38 -10.15 -5.36
C LEU A 61 8.56 -10.96 -4.78
N GLY A 62 8.78 -10.90 -3.46
CA GLY A 62 9.78 -11.72 -2.78
C GLY A 62 9.50 -13.22 -2.86
N TRP A 63 8.24 -13.63 -2.69
CA TRP A 63 7.83 -15.02 -2.77
C TRP A 63 8.07 -15.63 -4.15
N THR A 64 7.93 -14.84 -5.22
CA THR A 64 8.18 -15.31 -6.60
C THR A 64 9.63 -15.73 -6.85
N LEU A 65 10.58 -15.27 -6.03
CA LEU A 65 11.97 -15.77 -6.05
C LEU A 65 12.11 -17.16 -5.45
N ILE A 66 11.29 -17.48 -4.46
CA ILE A 66 11.31 -18.75 -3.72
C ILE A 66 10.55 -19.79 -4.54
N ASP A 67 9.31 -19.48 -4.92
CA ASP A 67 8.42 -20.33 -5.70
C ASP A 67 7.85 -19.56 -6.92
N PRO A 68 8.49 -19.65 -8.09
CA PRO A 68 8.01 -19.05 -9.33
C PRO A 68 6.89 -19.88 -10.01
N GLY A 69 6.52 -21.04 -9.45
CA GLY A 69 5.65 -22.02 -10.11
C GLY A 69 6.30 -22.60 -11.38
N PRO A 70 5.52 -22.82 -12.47
CA PRO A 70 6.03 -23.44 -13.71
C PRO A 70 6.91 -22.51 -14.57
N ARG A 71 7.07 -21.24 -14.18
CA ARG A 71 7.81 -20.22 -14.93
C ARG A 71 9.28 -20.18 -14.49
N THR A 72 10.16 -19.69 -15.36
CA THR A 72 11.54 -19.38 -14.94
C THR A 72 11.52 -18.24 -13.92
N ARG A 73 12.49 -18.22 -12.99
CA ARG A 73 12.59 -17.15 -11.97
C ARG A 73 12.68 -15.75 -12.61
N ARG A 74 13.39 -15.64 -13.75
CA ARG A 74 13.55 -14.36 -14.48
C ARG A 74 12.24 -13.89 -15.10
N SER A 75 11.48 -14.77 -15.74
CA SER A 75 10.18 -14.42 -16.31
C SER A 75 9.16 -14.08 -15.22
N ALA A 76 9.07 -14.89 -14.16
CA ALA A 76 8.16 -14.65 -13.04
C ALA A 76 8.43 -13.30 -12.35
N LEU A 77 9.69 -12.97 -12.09
CA LEU A 77 10.09 -11.67 -11.56
C LEU A 77 9.76 -10.50 -12.47
N ALA A 78 9.93 -10.66 -13.78
CA ALA A 78 9.66 -9.59 -14.73
C ALA A 78 8.15 -9.28 -14.81
N GLU A 79 7.31 -10.31 -14.82
CA GLU A 79 5.84 -10.18 -14.79
C GLU A 79 5.36 -9.53 -13.49
N GLU A 80 5.76 -10.09 -12.35
CA GLU A 80 5.33 -9.61 -11.04
C GLU A 80 5.94 -8.23 -10.70
N GLY A 81 7.13 -7.95 -11.24
CA GLY A 81 7.78 -6.65 -11.15
C GLY A 81 7.04 -5.55 -11.89
N ARG A 82 6.48 -5.83 -13.07
CA ARG A 82 5.66 -4.85 -13.82
C ARG A 82 4.35 -4.56 -13.09
N ALA A 83 3.67 -5.59 -12.60
CA ALA A 83 2.50 -5.41 -11.74
C ALA A 83 2.83 -4.60 -10.48
N ALA A 84 3.99 -4.85 -9.86
CA ALA A 84 4.45 -4.08 -8.70
C ALA A 84 4.71 -2.60 -9.01
N ILE A 85 5.16 -2.24 -10.22
CA ILE A 85 5.31 -0.85 -10.65
C ILE A 85 3.93 -0.17 -10.76
N GLY A 86 2.95 -0.83 -11.38
CA GLY A 86 1.58 -0.32 -11.44
C GLY A 86 1.00 -0.06 -10.03
N MET A 87 1.21 -1.01 -9.11
CA MET A 87 0.85 -0.85 -7.70
C MET A 87 1.58 0.33 -7.05
N ALA A 88 2.88 0.50 -7.30
CA ALA A 88 3.65 1.61 -6.74
C ALA A 88 3.12 2.98 -7.20
N ILE A 89 2.73 3.12 -8.47
CA ILE A 89 2.12 4.35 -9.00
C ILE A 89 0.76 4.59 -8.34
N GLY A 90 -0.09 3.57 -8.24
CA GLY A 90 -1.39 3.67 -7.56
C GLY A 90 -1.24 4.10 -6.10
N LEU A 91 -0.30 3.49 -5.37
CA LEU A 91 -0.02 3.84 -3.98
C LEU A 91 0.59 5.23 -3.82
N ALA A 92 1.41 5.70 -4.77
CA ALA A 92 1.92 7.07 -4.76
C ALA A 92 0.78 8.10 -4.86
N LEU A 93 -0.26 7.83 -5.67
CA LEU A 93 -1.46 8.67 -5.74
C LEU A 93 -2.25 8.64 -4.43
N VAL A 94 -2.39 7.46 -3.80
CA VAL A 94 -3.06 7.33 -2.50
C VAL A 94 -2.33 8.11 -1.42
N LEU A 95 -0.99 8.00 -1.35
CA LEU A 95 -0.16 8.76 -0.42
C LEU A 95 -0.20 10.27 -0.70
N PHE A 96 -0.31 10.68 -1.97
CA PHE A 96 -0.53 12.07 -2.32
C PHE A 96 -1.86 12.61 -1.77
N VAL A 97 -2.95 11.82 -1.86
CA VAL A 97 -4.23 12.17 -1.25
C VAL A 97 -4.10 12.24 0.28
N SER A 98 -3.40 11.30 0.90
CA SER A 98 -3.11 11.33 2.34
C SER A 98 -2.37 12.60 2.75
N GLY A 99 -1.29 12.95 2.05
CA GLY A 99 -0.52 14.18 2.29
C GLY A 99 -1.33 15.45 2.03
N ALA A 100 -2.30 15.42 1.09
CA ALA A 100 -3.24 16.54 0.92
C ALA A 100 -4.18 16.66 2.12
N ILE A 101 -4.70 15.55 2.66
CA ILE A 101 -5.49 15.56 3.89
C ILE A 101 -4.65 16.09 5.05
N GLU A 102 -3.39 15.69 5.16
CA GLU A 102 -2.47 16.22 6.15
C GLU A 102 -2.27 17.74 5.99
N GLY A 103 -1.97 18.21 4.78
CA GLY A 103 -1.67 19.62 4.51
C GLY A 103 -2.86 20.56 4.63
N PHE A 104 -4.08 20.09 4.37
CA PHE A 104 -5.28 20.94 4.33
C PHE A 104 -6.28 20.66 5.45
N VAL A 105 -6.47 19.40 5.84
CA VAL A 105 -7.50 19.01 6.82
C VAL A 105 -6.92 18.99 8.23
N THR A 106 -5.73 18.45 8.45
CA THR A 106 -5.11 18.40 9.79
C THR A 106 -4.94 19.79 10.43
N PRO A 107 -4.41 20.82 9.75
CA PRO A 107 -4.25 22.17 10.31
C PRO A 107 -5.53 23.03 10.23
N SER A 108 -6.63 22.50 9.68
CA SER A 108 -7.88 23.25 9.58
C SER A 108 -8.48 23.55 10.97
N GLY A 109 -9.23 24.64 11.07
CA GLY A 109 -10.02 24.98 12.27
C GLY A 109 -11.23 24.06 12.51
N LEU A 110 -11.34 22.94 11.80
CA LEU A 110 -12.44 22.00 11.93
C LEU A 110 -12.41 21.26 13.27
N PRO A 111 -13.58 20.93 13.84
CA PRO A 111 -13.63 20.09 15.02
C PRO A 111 -13.03 18.70 14.72
N THR A 112 -12.43 18.08 15.73
CA THR A 112 -11.69 16.82 15.58
C THR A 112 -12.50 15.71 14.92
N TRP A 113 -13.77 15.57 15.29
CA TRP A 113 -14.66 14.57 14.71
C TRP A 113 -14.80 14.74 13.19
N ALA A 114 -14.90 15.98 12.70
CA ALA A 114 -15.06 16.25 11.26
C ALA A 114 -13.78 15.90 10.48
N ARG A 115 -12.61 16.20 11.04
CA ARG A 115 -11.31 15.80 10.45
C ARG A 115 -11.18 14.29 10.36
N ILE A 116 -11.55 13.57 11.42
CA ILE A 116 -11.56 12.11 11.44
C ILE A 116 -12.55 11.56 10.42
N THR A 117 -13.76 12.11 10.32
CA THR A 117 -14.76 11.67 9.34
C THR A 117 -14.26 11.81 7.90
N ILE A 118 -13.57 12.90 7.57
CA ILE A 118 -12.97 13.07 6.24
C ILE A 118 -11.97 11.95 5.94
N GLY A 119 -11.08 11.64 6.89
CA GLY A 119 -10.14 10.53 6.75
C GLY A 119 -10.81 9.18 6.57
N VAL A 120 -11.82 8.89 7.38
CA VAL A 120 -12.61 7.65 7.28
C VAL A 120 -13.33 7.55 5.93
N VAL A 121 -13.92 8.64 5.43
CA VAL A 121 -14.56 8.64 4.11
C VAL A 121 -13.54 8.39 3.00
N ALA A 122 -12.36 8.99 3.09
CA ALA A 122 -11.29 8.77 2.11
C ALA A 122 -10.79 7.31 2.12
N GLU A 123 -10.60 6.72 3.31
CA GLU A 123 -10.27 5.31 3.47
C GLU A 123 -11.37 4.39 2.91
N LEU A 124 -12.64 4.66 3.22
CA LEU A 124 -13.76 3.87 2.70
C LEU A 124 -13.87 3.99 1.17
N ALA A 125 -13.60 5.16 0.59
CA ALA A 125 -13.56 5.33 -0.85
C ALA A 125 -12.44 4.49 -1.48
N PHE A 126 -11.26 4.46 -0.86
CA PHE A 126 -10.15 3.60 -1.29
C PHE A 126 -10.52 2.12 -1.20
N LEU A 127 -11.07 1.66 -0.07
CA LEU A 127 -11.50 0.27 0.09
C LEU A 127 -12.59 -0.12 -0.90
N ALA A 128 -13.57 0.77 -1.14
CA ALA A 128 -14.60 0.57 -2.15
C ALA A 128 -13.98 0.43 -3.55
N TYR A 129 -13.01 1.27 -3.91
CA TYR A 129 -12.27 1.14 -5.17
C TYR A 129 -11.58 -0.23 -5.27
N VAL A 130 -10.85 -0.66 -4.24
CA VAL A 130 -10.12 -1.94 -4.22
C VAL A 130 -11.07 -3.13 -4.34
N TYR A 131 -12.11 -3.20 -3.51
CA TYR A 131 -12.99 -4.37 -3.45
C TYR A 131 -14.01 -4.42 -4.58
N VAL A 132 -14.50 -3.27 -5.06
CA VAL A 132 -15.51 -3.24 -6.13
C VAL A 132 -14.84 -3.26 -7.49
N LEU A 133 -13.99 -2.29 -7.80
CA LEU A 133 -13.35 -2.19 -9.12
C LEU A 133 -12.20 -3.18 -9.25
N GLY A 134 -11.27 -3.17 -8.28
CA GLY A 134 -10.17 -4.14 -8.24
C GLY A 134 -10.67 -5.58 -8.15
N GLY A 135 -11.68 -5.84 -7.32
CA GLY A 135 -12.30 -7.17 -7.23
C GLY A 135 -13.02 -7.62 -8.49
N ARG A 136 -13.52 -6.69 -9.33
CA ARG A 136 -14.06 -7.02 -10.67
C ARG A 136 -12.96 -7.33 -11.66
N ALA A 137 -11.90 -6.53 -11.68
CA ALA A 137 -10.73 -6.73 -12.55
C ALA A 137 -10.05 -8.08 -12.25
N ALA A 138 -9.80 -8.39 -10.97
CA ALA A 138 -9.21 -9.67 -10.56
C ALA A 138 -10.07 -10.88 -10.98
N ARG A 139 -11.40 -10.77 -10.89
CA ARG A 139 -12.33 -11.83 -11.36
C ARG A 139 -12.36 -11.97 -12.87
N ALA A 140 -12.06 -10.89 -13.60
CA ALA A 140 -11.90 -10.92 -15.06
C ALA A 140 -10.53 -11.47 -15.50
N GLY A 141 -9.66 -11.82 -14.55
CA GLY A 141 -8.33 -12.37 -14.81
C GLY A 141 -7.24 -11.31 -14.99
N ASP A 142 -7.54 -10.04 -14.69
CA ASP A 142 -6.54 -8.98 -14.73
C ASP A 142 -5.56 -9.14 -13.57
N THR A 143 -4.27 -9.22 -13.90
CA THR A 143 -3.17 -9.39 -12.96
C THR A 143 -2.40 -8.09 -12.72
N GLY A 144 -2.75 -7.01 -13.42
CA GLY A 144 -2.00 -5.76 -13.42
C GLY A 144 -0.70 -5.80 -14.22
N ASP A 145 -0.48 -6.84 -15.03
CA ASP A 145 0.61 -6.90 -16.00
C ASP A 145 0.25 -6.13 -17.29
N LEU A 146 1.25 -5.68 -18.04
CA LEU A 146 1.06 -5.05 -19.35
C LEU A 146 0.41 -6.04 -20.34
N GLU A 147 -0.46 -5.53 -21.21
CA GLU A 147 -1.12 -6.35 -22.23
C GLU A 147 -0.09 -7.08 -23.11
N ALA A 148 -0.49 -8.21 -23.69
CA ALA A 148 0.38 -9.00 -24.57
C ALA A 148 0.97 -8.19 -25.73
N ALA A 149 0.26 -7.16 -26.20
CA ALA A 149 0.70 -6.27 -27.26
C ALA A 149 1.79 -5.27 -26.83
N GLU A 150 1.92 -4.98 -25.53
CA GLU A 150 2.89 -4.03 -24.96
C GLU A 150 4.12 -4.73 -24.35
N ARG A 151 4.10 -6.07 -24.28
CA ARG A 151 5.26 -6.86 -23.84
C ARG A 151 6.34 -6.88 -24.92
N SER A 152 7.57 -6.52 -24.55
CA SER A 152 8.75 -6.69 -25.41
C SER A 152 8.84 -8.15 -25.90
N ALA A 153 9.04 -8.34 -27.21
CA ALA A 153 9.03 -9.64 -27.85
C ALA A 153 9.92 -10.66 -27.11
N THR A 154 9.35 -11.80 -26.76
CA THR A 154 10.11 -12.92 -26.20
C THR A 154 11.03 -13.49 -27.29
N VAL A 155 12.34 -13.56 -27.02
CA VAL A 155 13.29 -14.25 -27.91
C VAL A 155 12.84 -15.72 -28.00
N PRO A 156 12.70 -16.30 -29.20
CA PRO A 156 12.31 -17.70 -29.34
C PRO A 156 13.37 -18.59 -28.68
N THR A 157 12.98 -19.33 -27.65
CA THR A 157 13.82 -20.39 -27.07
C THR A 157 13.42 -21.70 -27.70
N ALA A 158 14.38 -22.40 -28.30
CA ALA A 158 14.17 -23.75 -28.86
C ALA A 158 13.69 -24.71 -27.76
N ALA A 159 12.69 -25.53 -28.09
CA ALA A 159 12.15 -26.58 -27.24
C ALA A 159 13.08 -27.80 -27.16
#